data_AF-A0A1I6E7L5-F1
#
_entry.id   AF-A0A1I6E7L5-F1
#
_cell.length_a   1.000
_cell.length_b   1.000
_cell.length_c   1.000
_cell.angle_alpha   90.00
_cell.angle_beta   90.00
_cell.angle_gamma   90.00
#
_symmetry.space_group_name_H-M   'P 1'
#
loop_
_entity.id
_entity.type
_entity.pdbx_description
1 polymer ?
#
loop_
_entity_poly.entity_id
_entity_poly.type
_entity_poly.pdbx_seq_one_letter_code
_entity_poly.pdbx_strand_id
1 'polypeptide(L)'
;MAKYSEELRGVARSLYLRHATPKEIASELNLPNARIVYYWAEKYNWADLLSFESTEDAIERRYQLLVGRDNKTDQELKEMDTLISHATKLRAQSNKHKEKLAERKNSGTGAVPQDEDGQQPRKRKYKKNDISSLTEDDFNAWADEHLFEYQKHLRLNIAQQVRNILKSRQIGATWYFAFEAFENAVLTGDPQIFLSASKAQAEVFRSYIVNIAEQYFGITLTGNPIRLSNGAELRFLSTNKNTAQSYSGHLYCDEYFWVPNFARLNEVASAMATHDKWRTTYFSTPSAKTHQAYPFWTGEEWKQGSKKRAAVKFPTVSDMRDGGRICPDGQWRYVITMEDAIKGGFNLANIEKLRNRYNDTTFNMLYMCVFVDSKDSVFSFSDLAGCAVETDTWQDHDPKAARPFGDRPVWGGFDPARSGDLSCFVIIAPPMLAPEKYRVLAVFNWKGMNFRWQAKQIEELFKKYNFTYLGVDVTGIGRGVFDNIQHFAMRVAVAITYSRNTKDQLVLKAADVVESQRIEWSKDLKEIPASFMAIRRTTTASGGAMTFVADRSADTGHAEAFWAIAHALHNEPLNYENTPKSRWRLQKAA
;
A
#
# COMPACT_ATOMS: atom_id res chain seq x y z
N MET A 1 70.02 6.33 -8.08
CA MET A 1 69.50 6.91 -6.82
C MET A 1 68.01 7.14 -6.98
N ALA A 2 67.17 6.55 -6.12
CA ALA A 2 65.72 6.70 -6.23
C ALA A 2 65.33 8.16 -5.94
N LYS A 3 64.64 8.81 -6.88
CA LYS A 3 64.26 10.25 -6.84
C LYS A 3 63.34 10.62 -5.67
N TYR A 4 62.80 9.64 -4.93
CA TYR A 4 61.88 9.81 -3.81
C TYR A 4 62.22 8.87 -2.66
N SER A 5 62.20 9.37 -1.42
CA SER A 5 62.50 8.57 -0.21
C SER A 5 61.52 7.42 -0.02
N GLU A 6 61.93 6.38 0.71
CA GLU A 6 61.02 5.28 1.08
C GLU A 6 59.90 5.75 2.00
N GLU A 7 60.19 6.67 2.93
CA GLU A 7 59.22 7.26 3.84
C GLU A 7 58.09 7.96 3.08
N LEU A 8 58.41 8.79 2.08
CA LEU A 8 57.44 9.51 1.27
C LEU A 8 56.58 8.55 0.41
N ARG A 9 57.18 7.46 -0.10
CA ARG A 9 56.44 6.38 -0.77
C ARG A 9 55.53 5.62 0.20
N GLY A 10 55.95 5.43 1.45
CA GLY A 10 55.15 4.82 2.51
C GLY A 10 53.91 5.64 2.87
N VAL A 11 54.05 6.97 2.97
CA VAL A 11 52.91 7.87 3.19
C VAL A 11 51.94 7.85 2.00
N ALA A 12 52.46 7.91 0.77
CA ALA A 12 51.65 7.80 -0.45
C ALA A 12 50.86 6.48 -0.51
N ARG A 13 51.49 5.36 -0.14
CA ARG A 13 50.84 4.05 -0.03
C ARG A 13 49.72 4.06 1.01
N SER A 14 49.95 4.65 2.19
CA SER A 14 48.95 4.73 3.26
C SER A 14 47.71 5.54 2.85
N LEU A 15 47.91 6.64 2.11
CA LEU A 15 46.81 7.44 1.55
C LEU A 15 46.08 6.68 0.43
N TYR A 16 46.80 5.97 -0.44
CA TYR A 16 46.23 5.15 -1.51
C TYR A 16 45.37 4.00 -0.96
N LEU A 17 45.82 3.32 0.09
CA LEU A 17 45.06 2.26 0.78
C LEU A 17 43.85 2.79 1.58
N ARG A 18 43.80 4.11 1.84
CA ARG A 18 42.64 4.82 2.41
C ARG A 18 41.69 5.37 1.34
N HIS A 19 41.82 4.92 0.09
CA HIS A 19 41.03 5.33 -1.07
C HIS A 19 41.17 6.78 -1.52
N ALA A 20 42.24 7.49 -1.13
CA ALA A 20 42.56 8.78 -1.75
C ALA A 20 42.97 8.59 -3.22
N THR A 21 42.47 9.44 -4.11
CA THR A 21 42.80 9.34 -5.54
C THR A 21 44.26 9.73 -5.80
N PRO A 22 44.91 9.18 -6.84
CA PRO A 22 46.28 9.57 -7.21
C PRO A 22 46.50 11.07 -7.43
N LYS A 23 45.45 11.82 -7.78
CA LYS A 23 45.49 13.29 -7.91
C LYS A 23 45.51 13.98 -6.54
N GLU A 24 44.69 13.52 -5.60
CA GLU A 24 44.67 14.04 -4.23
C GLU A 24 45.99 13.75 -3.52
N ILE A 25 46.51 12.53 -3.64
CA ILE A 25 47.81 12.14 -3.07
C ILE A 25 48.93 13.00 -3.65
N ALA A 26 48.91 13.25 -4.97
CA ALA A 26 49.90 14.11 -5.59
C ALA A 26 49.80 15.56 -5.12
N SER A 27 48.60 16.07 -4.88
CA SER A 27 48.37 17.41 -4.33
C SER A 27 48.82 17.51 -2.87
N GLU A 28 48.48 16.50 -2.05
CA GLU A 28 48.76 16.48 -0.60
C GLU A 28 50.26 16.29 -0.31
N LEU A 29 50.94 15.49 -1.12
CA LEU A 29 52.39 15.23 -0.99
C LEU A 29 53.25 16.15 -1.87
N ASN A 30 52.63 17.16 -2.49
CA ASN A 30 53.27 18.16 -3.35
C ASN A 30 54.13 17.53 -4.47
N LEU A 31 53.62 16.47 -5.10
CA LEU A 31 54.28 15.74 -6.18
C LEU A 31 54.09 16.44 -7.52
N PRO A 32 55.11 16.44 -8.41
CA PRO A 32 55.04 17.14 -9.69
C PRO A 32 53.89 16.71 -10.61
N ASN A 33 53.45 15.45 -10.51
CA ASN A 33 52.26 14.96 -11.20
C ASN A 33 51.71 13.67 -10.55
N ALA A 34 50.44 13.37 -10.85
CA ALA A 34 49.78 12.15 -10.39
C ALA A 34 50.32 10.86 -11.02
N ARG A 35 51.05 10.93 -12.15
CA ARG A 35 51.64 9.75 -12.82
C ARG A 35 52.66 9.03 -11.95
N ILE A 36 53.32 9.75 -11.03
CA ILE A 36 54.22 9.16 -10.05
C ILE A 36 53.47 8.19 -9.12
N VAL A 37 52.28 8.57 -8.66
CA VAL A 37 51.44 7.74 -7.79
C VAL A 37 50.85 6.57 -8.56
N TYR A 38 50.42 6.75 -9.81
CA TYR A 38 50.01 5.63 -10.68
C TYR A 38 51.14 4.63 -10.91
N TYR A 39 52.36 5.11 -11.18
CA TYR A 39 53.53 4.26 -11.35
C TYR A 39 53.86 3.47 -10.08
N TRP A 40 53.75 4.08 -8.89
CA TRP A 40 53.93 3.34 -7.64
C TRP A 40 52.82 2.32 -7.39
N ALA A 41 51.56 2.68 -7.65
CA ALA A 41 50.44 1.79 -7.47
C ALA A 41 50.53 0.54 -8.37
N GLU A 42 50.98 0.71 -9.61
CA GLU A 42 51.21 -0.38 -10.56
C GLU A 42 52.47 -1.18 -10.20
N LYS A 43 53.61 -0.52 -9.98
CA LYS A 43 54.89 -1.20 -9.69
C LYS A 43 54.85 -2.04 -8.42
N TYR A 44 54.11 -1.59 -7.41
CA TYR A 44 54.03 -2.25 -6.11
C TYR A 44 52.68 -2.93 -5.88
N ASN A 45 51.88 -3.11 -6.94
CA ASN A 45 50.58 -3.77 -6.90
C ASN A 45 49.67 -3.25 -5.76
N TRP A 46 49.65 -1.94 -5.53
CA TRP A 46 48.79 -1.35 -4.50
C TRP A 46 47.31 -1.59 -4.78
N ALA A 47 46.93 -1.78 -6.04
CA ALA A 47 45.58 -2.17 -6.43
C ALA A 47 45.21 -3.58 -5.93
N ASP A 48 46.16 -4.52 -5.87
CA ASP A 48 45.91 -5.87 -5.35
C ASP A 48 45.85 -5.89 -3.82
N LEU A 49 46.57 -4.95 -3.19
CA LEU A 49 46.51 -4.69 -1.74
C LEU A 49 45.18 -4.07 -1.29
N LEU A 50 44.32 -3.62 -2.21
CA LEU A 50 42.96 -3.15 -1.93
C LEU A 50 41.93 -4.30 -1.83
N SER A 51 42.39 -5.56 -1.78
CA SER A 51 41.54 -6.72 -1.54
C SER A 51 41.76 -7.31 -0.15
N PHE A 52 40.64 -7.53 0.53
CA PHE A 52 40.43 -8.12 1.86
C PHE A 52 40.57 -7.18 3.05
N GLU A 53 39.58 -6.29 3.18
CA GLU A 53 38.91 -6.15 4.47
C GLU A 53 37.50 -6.71 4.29
N SER A 54 37.17 -7.83 4.93
CA SER A 54 35.79 -8.28 4.99
C SER A 54 34.96 -7.32 5.85
N THR A 55 33.64 -7.30 5.71
CA THR A 55 32.79 -6.50 6.61
C THR A 55 33.01 -6.87 8.07
N GLU A 56 33.33 -8.14 8.36
CA GLU A 56 33.70 -8.60 9.70
C GLU A 56 35.02 -7.98 10.17
N ASP A 57 36.04 -7.93 9.31
CA ASP A 57 37.35 -7.31 9.62
C ASP A 57 37.22 -5.79 9.82
N ALA A 58 36.39 -5.12 9.01
CA ALA A 58 36.13 -3.68 9.14
C ALA A 58 35.41 -3.34 10.44
N ILE A 59 34.43 -4.15 10.83
CA ILE A 59 33.71 -4.02 12.09
C ILE A 59 34.65 -4.28 13.26
N GLU A 60 35.44 -5.37 13.21
CA GLU A 60 36.40 -5.72 14.26
C GLU A 60 37.46 -4.62 14.42
N ARG A 61 38.03 -4.11 13.33
CA ARG A 61 39.01 -3.01 13.37
C ARG A 61 38.41 -1.75 13.96
N ARG A 62 37.19 -1.36 13.57
CA ARG A 62 36.52 -0.18 14.12
C ARG A 62 36.21 -0.34 15.60
N TYR A 63 35.78 -1.53 15.99
CA TYR A 63 35.52 -1.87 17.38
C TYR A 63 36.81 -1.80 18.23
N GLN A 64 37.90 -2.42 17.79
CA GLN A 64 39.21 -2.38 18.46
C GLN A 64 39.75 -0.95 18.61
N LEU A 65 39.55 -0.09 17.59
CA LEU A 65 39.92 1.32 17.65
C LEU A 65 39.12 2.08 18.72
N LEU A 66 37.83 1.80 18.86
CA LEU A 66 36.98 2.43 19.87
C LEU A 66 37.32 1.92 21.28
N VAL A 67 37.61 0.62 21.45
CA VAL A 67 37.98 0.03 22.75
C VAL A 67 39.16 0.75 23.41
N GLY A 68 40.20 1.11 22.64
CA GLY A 68 41.42 1.75 23.14
C GLY A 68 41.31 3.25 23.47
N ARG A 69 40.14 3.89 23.31
CA ARG A 69 39.95 5.32 23.65
C ARG A 69 39.61 5.54 25.13
N ASP A 70 40.28 6.47 25.78
CA ASP A 70 39.90 6.99 27.10
C ASP A 70 38.79 8.06 26.98
N ASN A 71 37.89 8.13 27.97
CA ASN A 71 36.76 9.07 28.01
C ASN A 71 35.79 8.99 26.81
N LYS A 72 35.25 7.79 26.54
CA LYS A 72 34.29 7.53 25.44
C LYS A 72 33.00 8.35 25.59
N THR A 73 32.50 8.87 24.49
CA THR A 73 31.21 9.58 24.40
C THR A 73 30.02 8.63 24.25
N ASP A 74 28.80 9.07 24.59
CA ASP A 74 27.57 8.26 24.42
C ASP A 74 27.35 7.82 22.97
N GLN A 75 27.78 8.64 22.01
CA GLN A 75 27.71 8.32 20.59
C GLN A 75 28.65 7.18 20.20
N GLU A 76 29.85 7.12 20.80
CA GLU A 76 30.81 6.04 20.59
C GLU A 76 30.35 4.74 21.27
N LEU A 77 29.74 4.81 22.46
CA LEU A 77 29.15 3.64 23.12
C LEU A 77 28.03 3.02 22.26
N LYS A 78 27.15 3.85 21.70
CA LYS A 78 26.08 3.40 20.78
C LYS A 78 26.64 2.81 19.49
N GLU A 79 27.73 3.37 18.96
CA GLU A 79 28.45 2.82 17.82
C GLU A 79 29.01 1.43 18.15
N MET A 80 29.64 1.26 19.31
CA MET A 80 30.17 -0.02 19.77
C MET A 80 29.07 -1.10 19.89
N ASP A 81 27.93 -0.77 20.49
CA ASP A 81 26.78 -1.71 20.59
C ASP A 81 26.27 -2.14 19.21
N THR A 82 26.20 -1.18 18.27
CA THR A 82 25.76 -1.45 16.90
C THR A 82 26.75 -2.35 16.17
N LEU A 83 28.06 -2.10 16.34
CA LEU A 83 29.13 -2.90 15.74
C LEU A 83 29.11 -4.35 16.27
N ILE A 84 28.96 -4.55 17.58
CA ILE A 84 28.83 -5.89 18.19
C ILE A 84 27.57 -6.61 17.69
N SER A 85 26.43 -5.92 17.61
CA SER A 85 25.17 -6.50 17.11
C SER A 85 25.28 -6.97 15.65
N HIS A 86 26.00 -6.22 14.82
CA HIS A 86 26.24 -6.61 13.43
C HIS A 86 27.25 -7.76 13.32
N ALA A 87 28.34 -7.74 14.10
CA ALA A 87 29.33 -8.82 14.14
C ALA A 87 28.72 -10.16 14.56
N THR A 88 27.86 -10.16 15.58
CA THR A 88 27.19 -11.37 16.08
C THR A 88 26.23 -11.97 15.05
N LYS A 89 25.49 -11.14 14.31
CA LYS A 89 24.61 -11.59 13.21
C LYS A 89 25.41 -12.22 12.07
N LEU A 90 26.52 -11.60 11.66
CA LEU A 90 27.38 -12.11 10.58
C LEU A 90 28.02 -13.45 10.97
N ARG A 91 28.54 -13.56 12.19
CA ARG A 91 29.08 -14.84 12.72
C ARG A 91 28.02 -15.94 12.78
N ALA A 92 26.78 -15.63 13.17
CA ALA A 92 25.69 -16.60 13.18
C ALA A 92 25.33 -17.09 11.77
N GLN A 93 25.35 -16.21 10.77
CA GLN A 93 25.12 -16.55 9.36
C GLN A 93 26.27 -17.42 8.80
N SER A 94 27.52 -17.06 9.14
CA SER A 94 28.71 -17.81 8.71
C SER A 94 28.76 -19.21 9.33
N ASN A 95 28.38 -19.36 10.60
CA ASN A 95 28.30 -20.65 11.27
C ASN A 95 27.18 -21.53 10.69
N LYS A 96 25.98 -20.97 10.43
CA LYS A 96 24.90 -21.70 9.75
C LYS A 96 25.30 -22.17 8.35
N HIS A 97 26.11 -21.38 7.64
CA HIS A 97 26.63 -21.77 6.33
C HIS A 97 27.66 -22.91 6.44
N LYS A 98 28.54 -22.87 7.44
CA LYS A 98 29.51 -23.95 7.73
C LYS A 98 28.84 -25.25 8.18
N GLU A 99 27.80 -25.17 9.01
CA GLU A 99 26.99 -26.33 9.41
C GLU A 99 26.33 -26.99 8.20
N LYS A 100 25.68 -26.21 7.32
CA LYS A 100 25.09 -26.71 6.07
C LYS A 100 26.12 -27.32 5.11
N LEU A 101 27.34 -26.79 5.08
CA LEU A 101 28.45 -27.33 4.28
C LEU A 101 29.03 -28.63 4.87
N ALA A 102 29.04 -28.75 6.20
CA ALA A 102 29.47 -29.97 6.90
C ALA A 102 28.43 -31.10 6.77
N GLU A 103 27.13 -30.77 6.85
CA GLU A 103 26.02 -31.70 6.60
C GLU A 103 26.07 -32.27 5.17
N ARG A 104 26.38 -31.43 4.17
CA ARG A 104 26.57 -31.86 2.78
C ARG A 104 27.80 -32.74 2.55
N LYS A 105 28.83 -32.64 3.39
CA LYS A 105 30.03 -33.50 3.30
C LYS A 105 29.83 -34.87 3.97
N ASN A 106 28.87 -35.01 4.87
CA ASN A 106 28.62 -36.26 5.61
C ASN A 106 27.63 -37.20 4.92
N SER A 107 26.96 -36.75 3.85
CA SER A 107 26.05 -37.56 3.02
C SER A 107 26.62 -37.74 1.60
N GLY A 108 27.50 -38.72 1.39
CA GLY A 108 27.92 -39.11 0.03
C GLY A 108 29.29 -39.79 -0.05
N THR A 109 29.30 -41.12 0.12
CA THR A 109 30.40 -42.02 -0.22
C THR A 109 30.56 -42.20 -1.74
N GLY A 110 31.81 -42.08 -2.22
CA GLY A 110 32.37 -42.92 -3.28
C GLY A 110 32.17 -42.51 -4.75
N ALA A 111 33.21 -41.92 -5.35
CA ALA A 111 33.88 -42.36 -6.59
C ALA A 111 34.65 -41.19 -7.22
N VAL A 112 35.97 -41.33 -7.28
CA VAL A 112 36.88 -40.44 -8.01
C VAL A 112 36.84 -40.83 -9.50
N PRO A 113 36.79 -39.86 -10.41
CA PRO A 113 37.66 -39.95 -11.58
C PRO A 113 38.66 -38.80 -11.59
N GLN A 114 39.90 -39.22 -11.79
CA GLN A 114 41.06 -38.41 -12.08
C GLN A 114 40.94 -37.98 -13.54
N ASP A 115 40.94 -36.69 -13.84
CA ASP A 115 41.40 -36.18 -15.13
C ASP A 115 41.93 -34.76 -14.98
N GLU A 116 43.16 -34.61 -15.44
CA GLU A 116 43.92 -33.38 -15.58
C GLU A 116 43.33 -32.55 -16.73
N ASP A 117 42.91 -31.32 -16.47
CA ASP A 117 43.43 -30.19 -17.26
C ASP A 117 43.13 -28.83 -16.61
N GLY A 118 44.14 -27.97 -16.58
CA GLY A 118 44.20 -26.75 -15.79
C GLY A 118 43.38 -25.58 -16.35
N GLN A 119 42.10 -25.51 -16.02
CA GLN A 119 41.33 -24.26 -16.14
C GLN A 119 41.02 -23.66 -14.76
N GLN A 120 41.74 -22.57 -14.47
CA GLN A 120 41.45 -21.66 -13.36
C GLN A 120 39.93 -21.39 -13.27
N PRO A 121 39.32 -21.45 -12.06
CA PRO A 121 37.91 -21.17 -11.92
C PRO A 121 37.67 -19.70 -12.25
N ARG A 122 37.06 -19.45 -13.42
CA ARG A 122 36.60 -18.11 -13.82
C ARG A 122 35.72 -17.56 -12.70
N LYS A 123 36.14 -16.47 -12.06
CA LYS A 123 35.34 -15.71 -11.09
C LYS A 123 33.93 -15.51 -11.68
N ARG A 124 32.91 -16.16 -11.10
CA ARG A 124 31.51 -16.00 -11.49
C ARG A 124 31.20 -14.50 -11.42
N LYS A 125 30.95 -13.88 -12.59
CA LYS A 125 30.45 -12.50 -12.65
C LYS A 125 29.15 -12.46 -11.87
N TYR A 126 29.12 -11.70 -10.78
CA TYR A 126 27.91 -11.45 -10.01
C TYR A 126 26.86 -10.86 -10.95
N LYS A 127 25.80 -11.63 -11.25
CA LYS A 127 24.66 -11.13 -12.03
C LYS A 127 23.76 -10.39 -11.05
N LYS A 128 23.40 -9.15 -11.36
CA LYS A 128 22.41 -8.42 -10.57
C LYS A 128 21.07 -9.16 -10.61
N ASN A 129 20.36 -9.20 -9.49
CA ASN A 129 19.07 -9.90 -9.35
C ASN A 129 19.17 -11.37 -9.83
N ASP A 130 20.18 -12.10 -9.35
CA ASP A 130 20.43 -13.48 -9.77
C ASP A 130 19.40 -14.46 -9.18
N ILE A 131 18.62 -15.08 -10.06
CA ILE A 131 17.62 -16.09 -9.73
C ILE A 131 18.04 -17.50 -10.16
N SER A 132 19.28 -17.70 -10.60
CA SER A 132 19.74 -18.96 -11.20
C SER A 132 19.74 -20.17 -10.25
N SER A 133 19.60 -19.95 -8.94
CA SER A 133 19.46 -21.01 -7.94
C SER A 133 18.02 -21.48 -7.73
N LEU A 134 17.02 -20.78 -8.27
CA LEU A 134 15.62 -21.08 -8.05
C LEU A 134 15.08 -22.06 -9.09
N THR A 135 14.33 -23.04 -8.61
CA THR A 135 13.70 -24.11 -9.40
C THR A 135 12.20 -24.16 -9.15
N GLU A 136 11.48 -24.88 -10.00
CA GLU A 136 10.03 -25.11 -9.84
C GLU A 136 9.71 -25.80 -8.52
N ASP A 137 10.56 -26.72 -8.07
CA ASP A 137 10.41 -27.42 -6.78
C ASP A 137 10.51 -26.48 -5.58
N ASP A 138 11.38 -25.46 -5.63
CA ASP A 138 11.47 -24.44 -4.57
C ASP A 138 10.14 -23.69 -4.42
N PHE A 139 9.51 -23.34 -5.55
CA PHE A 139 8.22 -22.66 -5.54
C PHE A 139 7.06 -23.58 -5.13
N ASN A 140 7.09 -24.85 -5.54
CA ASN A 140 6.10 -25.84 -5.12
C ASN A 140 6.13 -26.03 -3.60
N ALA A 141 7.31 -26.28 -3.03
CA ALA A 141 7.48 -26.45 -1.59
C ALA A 141 7.01 -25.21 -0.82
N TRP A 142 7.39 -24.01 -1.30
CA TRP A 142 6.95 -22.77 -0.68
C TRP A 142 5.43 -22.58 -0.75
N ALA A 143 4.83 -22.84 -1.92
CA ALA A 143 3.40 -22.68 -2.14
C ALA A 143 2.56 -23.61 -1.27
N ASP A 144 3.04 -24.84 -1.04
CA ASP A 144 2.36 -25.80 -0.18
C ASP A 144 2.32 -25.37 1.28
N GLU A 145 3.40 -24.75 1.76
CA GLU A 145 3.55 -24.27 3.14
C GLU A 145 2.83 -22.93 3.39
N HIS A 146 2.83 -22.01 2.41
CA HIS A 146 2.46 -20.61 2.66
C HIS A 146 1.10 -20.18 2.07
N LEU A 147 0.59 -20.88 1.05
CA LEU A 147 -0.65 -20.48 0.39
C LEU A 147 -1.89 -21.08 1.06
N PHE A 148 -2.94 -20.26 1.17
CA PHE A 148 -4.28 -20.75 1.50
C PHE A 148 -4.91 -21.48 0.30
N GLU A 149 -5.95 -22.28 0.54
CA GLU A 149 -6.53 -23.16 -0.48
C GLU A 149 -7.05 -22.39 -1.71
N TYR A 150 -7.69 -21.22 -1.51
CA TYR A 150 -8.14 -20.40 -2.63
C TYR A 150 -6.98 -19.79 -3.44
N GLN A 151 -5.82 -19.55 -2.82
CA GLN A 151 -4.60 -19.08 -3.49
C GLN A 151 -3.95 -20.22 -4.29
N LYS A 152 -3.91 -21.42 -3.72
CA LYS A 152 -3.50 -22.64 -4.46
C LYS A 152 -4.38 -22.86 -5.67
N HIS A 153 -5.70 -22.70 -5.53
CA HIS A 153 -6.64 -22.82 -6.64
C HIS A 153 -6.41 -21.78 -7.76
N LEU A 154 -6.10 -20.53 -7.40
CA LEU A 154 -5.70 -19.51 -8.36
C LEU A 154 -4.42 -19.92 -9.13
N ARG A 155 -3.44 -20.53 -8.43
CA ARG A 155 -2.15 -20.97 -9.00
C ARG A 155 -2.35 -22.09 -10.01
N LEU A 156 -3.22 -23.04 -9.69
CA LEU A 156 -3.59 -24.12 -10.61
C LEU A 156 -4.28 -23.61 -11.89
N ASN A 157 -4.96 -22.46 -11.81
CA ASN A 157 -5.68 -21.87 -12.94
C ASN A 157 -4.87 -20.80 -13.68
N ILE A 158 -3.55 -20.74 -13.49
CA ILE A 158 -2.71 -19.73 -14.11
C ILE A 158 -2.75 -19.80 -15.65
N ALA A 159 -3.02 -20.95 -16.26
CA ALA A 159 -3.04 -21.11 -17.72
C ALA A 159 -4.22 -20.41 -18.44
N GLN A 160 -5.22 -19.91 -17.69
CA GLN A 160 -6.35 -19.19 -18.26
C GLN A 160 -5.90 -17.89 -18.93
N GLN A 161 -6.34 -17.65 -20.17
CA GLN A 161 -5.92 -16.48 -20.95
C GLN A 161 -6.39 -15.16 -20.33
N VAL A 162 -7.68 -15.11 -19.96
CA VAL A 162 -8.25 -13.99 -19.21
C VAL A 162 -8.87 -14.53 -17.94
N ARG A 163 -8.28 -14.14 -16.81
CA ARG A 163 -8.84 -14.39 -15.47
C ARG A 163 -9.48 -13.12 -14.96
N ASN A 164 -10.70 -13.21 -14.47
CA ASN A 164 -11.40 -12.10 -13.87
C ASN A 164 -11.91 -12.53 -12.49
N ILE A 165 -11.30 -11.98 -11.44
CA ILE A 165 -11.51 -12.43 -10.07
C ILE A 165 -12.21 -11.32 -9.28
N LEU A 166 -13.42 -11.61 -8.80
CA LEU A 166 -14.12 -10.75 -7.85
C LEU A 166 -13.81 -11.23 -6.44
N LYS A 167 -13.14 -10.40 -5.64
CA LYS A 167 -12.58 -10.83 -4.36
C LYS A 167 -12.96 -9.92 -3.20
N SER A 168 -12.92 -10.48 -2.00
CA SER A 168 -13.05 -9.77 -0.74
C SER A 168 -11.84 -8.88 -0.42
N ARG A 169 -12.03 -7.83 0.40
CA ARG A 169 -10.92 -7.03 0.93
C ARG A 169 -10.07 -7.84 1.89
N GLN A 170 -8.77 -7.54 1.90
CA GLN A 170 -7.83 -8.05 2.90
C GLN A 170 -7.71 -9.58 2.95
N ILE A 171 -7.90 -10.29 1.83
CA ILE A 171 -7.65 -11.75 1.72
C ILE A 171 -6.28 -12.07 1.09
N GLY A 172 -5.30 -11.16 1.16
CA GLY A 172 -3.96 -11.41 0.62
C GLY A 172 -3.85 -11.56 -0.91
N ALA A 173 -4.86 -11.16 -1.70
CA ALA A 173 -4.84 -11.31 -3.16
C ALA A 173 -3.64 -10.61 -3.84
N THR A 174 -3.37 -9.35 -3.47
CA THR A 174 -2.20 -8.58 -4.00
C THR A 174 -0.87 -9.26 -3.69
N TRP A 175 -0.72 -9.77 -2.46
CA TRP A 175 0.48 -10.50 -2.04
C TRP A 175 0.64 -11.81 -2.83
N TYR A 176 -0.45 -12.55 -3.02
CA TYR A 176 -0.46 -13.77 -3.80
C TYR A 176 -0.12 -13.53 -5.28
N PHE A 177 -0.72 -12.53 -5.92
CA PHE A 177 -0.40 -12.21 -7.32
C PHE A 177 1.01 -11.63 -7.49
N ALA A 178 1.59 -11.00 -6.46
CA ALA A 178 3.00 -10.67 -6.43
C ALA A 178 3.90 -11.92 -6.43
N PHE A 179 3.56 -12.93 -5.61
CA PHE A 179 4.24 -14.23 -5.63
C PHE A 179 4.10 -14.92 -7.00
N GLU A 180 2.88 -15.06 -7.51
CA GLU A 180 2.60 -15.77 -8.77
C GLU A 180 3.35 -15.12 -9.95
N ALA A 181 3.38 -13.79 -10.01
CA ALA A 181 4.13 -13.07 -11.02
C ALA A 181 5.65 -13.27 -10.89
N PHE A 182 6.18 -13.29 -9.66
CA PHE A 182 7.60 -13.56 -9.42
C PHE A 182 7.98 -15.00 -9.82
N GLU A 183 7.22 -15.99 -9.38
CA GLU A 183 7.35 -17.40 -9.78
C GLU A 183 7.33 -17.51 -11.31
N ASN A 184 6.32 -16.92 -11.96
CA ASN A 184 6.18 -17.00 -13.41
C ASN A 184 7.36 -16.34 -14.13
N ALA A 185 7.83 -15.17 -13.69
CA ALA A 185 8.99 -14.48 -14.25
C ALA A 185 10.28 -15.29 -14.11
N VAL A 186 10.48 -15.96 -12.96
CA VAL A 186 11.66 -16.79 -12.70
C VAL A 186 11.68 -18.02 -13.62
N LEU A 187 10.54 -18.72 -13.75
CA LEU A 187 10.47 -19.97 -14.50
C LEU A 187 10.45 -19.77 -16.02
N THR A 188 9.83 -18.69 -16.51
CA THR A 188 9.59 -18.51 -17.95
C THR A 188 10.52 -17.48 -18.61
N GLY A 189 11.06 -16.53 -17.84
CA GLY A 189 11.73 -15.36 -18.40
C GLY A 189 10.77 -14.29 -18.94
N ASP A 190 9.45 -14.46 -18.77
CA ASP A 190 8.45 -13.58 -19.36
C ASP A 190 8.24 -12.28 -18.58
N PRO A 191 8.01 -11.15 -19.28
CA PRO A 191 7.70 -9.88 -18.62
C PRO A 191 6.37 -9.93 -17.85
N GLN A 192 6.35 -9.31 -16.67
CA GLN A 192 5.17 -9.16 -15.82
C GLN A 192 4.87 -7.69 -15.63
N ILE A 193 3.61 -7.32 -15.81
CA ILE A 193 3.16 -5.94 -15.78
C ILE A 193 2.02 -5.78 -14.79
N PHE A 194 2.17 -4.86 -13.86
CA PHE A 194 1.17 -4.49 -12.87
C PHE A 194 0.57 -3.15 -13.25
N LEU A 195 -0.74 -3.11 -13.46
CA LEU A 195 -1.49 -1.91 -13.80
C LEU A 195 -2.52 -1.62 -12.71
N SER A 196 -2.20 -0.64 -11.87
CA SER A 196 -3.01 -0.27 -10.70
C SER A 196 -3.72 1.06 -10.86
N ALA A 197 -4.78 1.27 -10.07
CA ALA A 197 -5.52 2.54 -10.02
C ALA A 197 -4.67 3.73 -9.54
N SER A 198 -3.53 3.44 -8.91
CA SER A 198 -2.65 4.34 -8.18
C SER A 198 -1.18 3.92 -8.34
N LYS A 199 -0.25 4.88 -8.31
CA LYS A 199 1.19 4.57 -8.28
C LYS A 199 1.60 3.90 -6.97
N ALA A 200 1.04 4.37 -5.84
CA ALA A 200 1.30 3.77 -4.53
C ALA A 200 0.86 2.30 -4.51
N GLN A 201 -0.30 1.98 -5.08
CA GLN A 201 -0.78 0.59 -5.21
C GLN A 201 0.15 -0.27 -6.09
N ALA A 202 0.66 0.28 -7.19
CA ALA A 202 1.63 -0.44 -8.03
C ALA A 202 2.95 -0.73 -7.27
N GLU A 203 3.42 0.21 -6.43
CA GLU A 203 4.62 0.02 -5.59
C GLU A 203 4.41 -1.02 -4.47
N VAL A 204 3.16 -1.30 -4.06
CA VAL A 204 2.86 -2.39 -3.13
C VAL A 204 3.23 -3.75 -3.74
N PHE A 205 2.93 -4.00 -5.03
CA PHE A 205 3.40 -5.22 -5.70
C PHE A 205 4.91 -5.32 -5.70
N ARG A 206 5.60 -4.21 -6.02
CA ARG A 206 7.06 -4.17 -6.01
C ARG A 206 7.62 -4.52 -4.64
N SER A 207 7.05 -3.94 -3.58
CA SER A 207 7.45 -4.18 -2.20
C SER A 207 7.22 -5.64 -1.82
N TYR A 208 6.08 -6.24 -2.17
CA TYR A 208 5.83 -7.65 -1.92
C TYR A 208 6.80 -8.56 -2.67
N ILE A 209 7.07 -8.31 -3.95
CA ILE A 209 8.02 -9.13 -4.72
C ILE A 209 9.43 -9.08 -4.11
N VAL A 210 9.92 -7.88 -3.76
CA VAL A 210 11.23 -7.72 -3.12
C VAL A 210 11.27 -8.47 -1.78
N ASN A 211 10.24 -8.31 -0.95
CA ASN A 211 10.16 -8.96 0.35
C ASN A 211 10.07 -10.49 0.21
N ILE A 212 9.29 -11.00 -0.75
CA ILE A 212 9.16 -12.45 -0.98
C ILE A 212 10.52 -13.03 -1.42
N ALA A 213 11.17 -12.40 -2.39
CA ALA A 213 12.47 -12.82 -2.89
C ALA A 213 13.54 -12.80 -1.78
N GLU A 214 13.57 -11.76 -0.96
CA GLU A 214 14.56 -11.63 0.11
C GLU A 214 14.28 -12.60 1.28
N GLN A 215 13.06 -12.62 1.80
CA GLN A 215 12.73 -13.35 3.02
C GLN A 215 12.67 -14.86 2.81
N TYR A 216 12.13 -15.32 1.68
CA TYR A 216 11.89 -16.74 1.44
C TYR A 216 12.93 -17.38 0.53
N PHE A 217 13.56 -16.61 -0.35
CA PHE A 217 14.52 -17.12 -1.33
C PHE A 217 15.95 -16.58 -1.15
N GLY A 218 16.16 -15.63 -0.22
CA GLY A 218 17.49 -15.05 0.05
C GLY A 218 18.04 -14.18 -1.09
N ILE A 219 17.17 -13.66 -1.96
CA ILE A 219 17.55 -12.89 -3.15
C ILE A 219 17.16 -11.42 -2.97
N THR A 220 18.16 -10.55 -2.95
CA THR A 220 17.94 -9.10 -2.94
C THR A 220 17.64 -8.59 -4.36
N LEU A 221 16.38 -8.23 -4.60
CA LEU A 221 15.94 -7.63 -5.86
C LEU A 221 16.05 -6.10 -5.82
N THR A 222 16.57 -5.51 -6.89
CA THR A 222 16.76 -4.06 -7.02
C THR A 222 16.39 -3.54 -8.41
N GLY A 223 16.00 -2.28 -8.50
CA GLY A 223 15.59 -1.61 -9.74
C GLY A 223 14.10 -1.20 -9.78
N ASN A 224 13.78 -0.35 -10.75
CA ASN A 224 12.41 -0.02 -11.17
C ASN A 224 12.45 0.37 -12.68
N PRO A 225 12.11 -0.53 -13.61
CA PRO A 225 11.61 -1.89 -13.39
C PRO A 225 12.66 -2.83 -12.78
N ILE A 226 12.22 -3.93 -12.17
CA ILE A 226 13.11 -4.99 -11.69
C ILE A 226 13.39 -5.91 -12.89
N ARG A 227 14.67 -6.14 -13.21
CA ARG A 227 15.09 -7.06 -14.28
C ARG A 227 15.83 -8.24 -13.68
N LEU A 228 15.35 -9.46 -13.93
CA LEU A 228 15.91 -10.71 -13.42
C LEU A 228 17.08 -11.20 -14.30
N SER A 229 17.93 -12.08 -13.76
CA SER A 229 19.10 -12.60 -14.48
C SER A 229 18.79 -13.47 -15.71
N ASN A 230 17.56 -13.95 -15.84
CA ASN A 230 17.04 -14.65 -17.03
C ASN A 230 16.45 -13.70 -18.10
N GLY A 231 16.40 -12.39 -17.83
CA GLY A 231 15.90 -11.39 -18.76
C GLY A 231 14.48 -10.91 -18.51
N ALA A 232 13.70 -11.56 -17.63
CA ALA A 232 12.36 -11.12 -17.27
C ALA A 232 12.35 -9.71 -16.67
N GLU A 233 11.31 -8.94 -16.98
CA GLU A 233 11.11 -7.60 -16.43
C GLU A 233 9.81 -7.52 -15.64
N LEU A 234 9.87 -6.94 -14.45
CA LEU A 234 8.71 -6.65 -13.59
C LEU A 234 8.47 -5.15 -13.60
N ARG A 235 7.33 -4.72 -14.17
CA ARG A 235 6.96 -3.32 -14.40
C ARG A 235 5.74 -2.91 -13.58
N PHE A 236 5.84 -1.81 -12.86
CA PHE A 236 4.81 -1.30 -11.95
C PHE A 236 4.26 0.03 -12.49
N LEU A 237 3.05 0.01 -13.03
CA LEU A 237 2.48 1.11 -13.80
C LEU A 237 1.17 1.61 -13.17
N SER A 238 0.90 2.89 -13.36
CA SER A 238 -0.41 3.50 -13.12
C SER A 238 -1.18 3.65 -14.44
N THR A 239 -2.47 3.98 -14.36
CA THR A 239 -3.40 4.14 -15.51
C THR A 239 -3.09 5.29 -16.48
N ASN A 240 -1.93 5.95 -16.40
CA ASN A 240 -1.56 7.04 -17.29
C ASN A 240 -1.13 6.53 -18.70
N LYS A 241 -1.71 7.10 -19.78
CA LYS A 241 -1.55 6.59 -21.18
C LYS A 241 -0.10 6.61 -21.65
N ASN A 242 0.66 7.63 -21.26
CA ASN A 242 1.94 7.94 -21.90
C ASN A 242 3.02 6.89 -21.60
N THR A 243 2.81 6.05 -20.59
CA THR A 243 3.82 5.08 -20.11
C THR A 243 3.45 3.63 -20.34
N ALA A 244 2.20 3.28 -20.66
CA ALA A 244 1.74 1.88 -20.60
C ALA A 244 1.68 1.15 -21.96
N GLN A 245 1.38 1.84 -23.07
CA GLN A 245 1.06 1.17 -24.34
C GLN A 245 2.25 0.48 -25.05
N SER A 246 3.50 0.77 -24.67
CA SER A 246 4.68 0.24 -25.38
C SER A 246 5.18 -1.12 -24.86
N TYR A 247 4.57 -1.66 -23.80
CA TYR A 247 5.05 -2.89 -23.16
C TYR A 247 4.09 -4.05 -23.40
N SER A 248 4.65 -5.25 -23.51
CA SER A 248 3.89 -6.50 -23.65
C SER A 248 4.39 -7.51 -22.62
N GLY A 249 3.47 -8.27 -22.03
CA GLY A 249 3.77 -9.22 -20.96
C GLY A 249 2.50 -9.70 -20.28
N HIS A 250 2.65 -10.60 -19.30
CA HIS A 250 1.55 -11.03 -18.45
C HIS A 250 1.06 -9.86 -17.60
N LEU A 251 -0.23 -9.55 -17.71
CA LEU A 251 -0.83 -8.36 -17.13
C LEU A 251 -1.64 -8.68 -15.88
N TYR A 252 -1.44 -7.88 -14.83
CA TYR A 252 -2.20 -7.89 -13.58
C TYR A 252 -2.88 -6.54 -13.40
N CYS A 253 -4.20 -6.52 -13.44
CA CYS A 253 -5.03 -5.32 -13.26
C CYS A 253 -5.76 -5.41 -11.92
N ASP A 254 -5.24 -4.73 -10.90
CA ASP A 254 -5.85 -4.73 -9.58
C ASP A 254 -6.87 -3.60 -9.40
N GLU A 255 -7.88 -3.89 -8.57
CA GLU A 255 -8.86 -2.94 -8.08
C GLU A 255 -9.60 -2.14 -9.19
N TYR A 256 -9.80 -2.77 -10.35
CA TYR A 256 -10.37 -2.11 -11.54
C TYR A 256 -11.81 -1.59 -11.36
N PHE A 257 -12.59 -2.07 -10.38
CA PHE A 257 -13.91 -1.48 -10.03
C PHE A 257 -13.80 -0.15 -9.28
N TRP A 258 -12.58 0.25 -8.92
CA TRP A 258 -12.30 1.50 -8.22
C TRP A 258 -11.56 2.51 -9.11
N VAL A 259 -11.45 2.21 -10.40
CA VAL A 259 -10.79 3.06 -11.39
C VAL A 259 -11.83 3.96 -12.08
N PRO A 260 -11.74 5.30 -11.93
CA PRO A 260 -12.75 6.22 -12.46
C PRO A 260 -13.00 6.07 -13.97
N ASN A 261 -11.94 5.79 -14.75
CA ASN A 261 -12.03 5.60 -16.20
C ASN A 261 -11.60 4.17 -16.57
N PHE A 262 -12.46 3.21 -16.26
CA PHE A 262 -12.22 1.80 -16.57
C PHE A 262 -12.10 1.55 -18.07
N ALA A 263 -12.90 2.20 -18.91
CA ALA A 263 -12.84 2.00 -20.36
C ALA A 263 -11.42 2.24 -20.90
N ARG A 264 -10.76 3.31 -20.43
CA ARG A 264 -9.37 3.61 -20.76
C ARG A 264 -8.38 2.59 -20.20
N LEU A 265 -8.59 2.11 -18.97
CA LEU A 265 -7.76 1.03 -18.40
C LEU A 265 -7.85 -0.22 -19.27
N ASN A 266 -9.07 -0.62 -19.63
CA ASN A 266 -9.35 -1.82 -20.42
C ASN A 266 -8.78 -1.71 -21.85
N GLU A 267 -8.85 -0.53 -22.48
CA GLU A 267 -8.21 -0.24 -23.78
C GLU A 267 -6.69 -0.48 -23.70
N VAL A 268 -6.03 0.08 -22.67
CA VAL A 268 -4.59 -0.08 -22.46
C VAL A 268 -4.24 -1.53 -22.14
N ALA A 269 -4.97 -2.16 -21.22
CA ALA A 269 -4.76 -3.54 -20.83
C ALA A 269 -4.85 -4.51 -22.02
N SER A 270 -5.90 -4.34 -22.83
CA SER A 270 -6.12 -5.17 -24.02
C SER A 270 -5.02 -4.98 -25.06
N ALA A 271 -4.52 -3.75 -25.25
CA ALA A 271 -3.42 -3.49 -26.18
C ALA A 271 -2.10 -4.19 -25.74
N MET A 272 -1.82 -4.22 -24.44
CA MET A 272 -0.59 -4.83 -23.89
C MET A 272 -0.59 -6.36 -23.98
N ALA A 273 -1.77 -6.98 -23.87
CA ALA A 273 -1.97 -8.42 -23.93
C ALA A 273 -2.45 -8.92 -25.31
N THR A 274 -2.17 -8.17 -26.39
CA THR A 274 -2.66 -8.50 -27.75
C THR A 274 -2.17 -9.86 -28.26
N HIS A 275 -0.97 -10.31 -27.87
CA HIS A 275 -0.46 -11.61 -28.31
C HIS A 275 -1.05 -12.75 -27.48
N ASP A 276 -1.41 -13.86 -28.13
CA ASP A 276 -2.00 -15.05 -27.48
C ASP A 276 -1.14 -15.64 -26.35
N LYS A 277 0.17 -15.36 -26.33
CA LYS A 277 1.05 -15.75 -25.23
C LYS A 277 0.73 -15.03 -23.92
N TRP A 278 0.24 -13.79 -23.98
CA TRP A 278 0.08 -12.92 -22.83
C TRP A 278 -1.28 -13.08 -22.18
N ARG A 279 -1.25 -13.41 -20.90
CA ARG A 279 -2.44 -13.55 -20.05
C ARG A 279 -2.80 -12.23 -19.40
N THR A 280 -4.08 -12.04 -19.12
CA THR A 280 -4.57 -10.90 -18.34
C THR A 280 -5.32 -11.37 -17.10
N THR A 281 -4.97 -10.83 -15.95
CA THR A 281 -5.58 -11.14 -14.66
C THR A 281 -6.18 -9.89 -14.05
N TYR A 282 -7.50 -9.74 -14.17
CA TYR A 282 -8.27 -8.72 -13.48
C TYR A 282 -8.64 -9.22 -12.09
N PHE A 283 -8.44 -8.41 -11.06
CA PHE A 283 -8.95 -8.74 -9.73
C PHE A 283 -9.32 -7.52 -8.91
N SER A 284 -10.48 -7.51 -8.28
CA SER A 284 -10.97 -6.31 -7.59
C SER A 284 -12.01 -6.63 -6.54
N THR A 285 -12.15 -5.76 -5.54
CA THR A 285 -13.39 -5.72 -4.73
C THR A 285 -14.49 -5.01 -5.53
N PRO A 286 -15.77 -5.37 -5.37
CA PRO A 286 -16.86 -4.69 -6.10
C PRO A 286 -17.01 -3.24 -5.63
N SER A 287 -17.69 -2.44 -6.44
CA SER A 287 -18.13 -1.08 -6.11
C SER A 287 -19.65 -0.94 -6.38
N ALA A 288 -20.06 -0.03 -7.25
CA ALA A 288 -21.46 0.19 -7.63
C ALA A 288 -21.80 -0.49 -8.96
N LYS A 289 -23.07 -0.88 -9.14
CA LYS A 289 -23.58 -1.39 -10.43
C LYS A 289 -23.53 -0.35 -11.56
N THR A 290 -23.46 0.93 -11.23
CA THR A 290 -23.30 2.03 -12.19
C THR A 290 -21.86 2.23 -12.66
N HIS A 291 -20.90 1.52 -12.06
CA HIS A 291 -19.52 1.59 -12.49
C HIS A 291 -19.35 1.07 -13.93
N GLN A 292 -18.50 1.71 -14.73
CA GLN A 292 -18.26 1.35 -16.14
C GLN A 292 -17.79 -0.10 -16.32
N ALA A 293 -17.10 -0.67 -15.32
CA ALA A 293 -16.63 -2.05 -15.37
C ALA A 293 -17.70 -3.09 -15.00
N TYR A 294 -18.87 -2.68 -14.52
CA TYR A 294 -19.93 -3.62 -14.14
C TYR A 294 -20.46 -4.41 -15.35
N PRO A 295 -20.79 -3.78 -16.50
CA PRO A 295 -21.14 -4.50 -17.72
C PRO A 295 -20.03 -5.43 -18.25
N PHE A 296 -18.75 -5.08 -18.07
CA PHE A 296 -17.62 -5.93 -18.42
C PHE A 296 -17.60 -7.22 -17.57
N TRP A 297 -17.81 -7.09 -16.26
CA TRP A 297 -17.88 -8.23 -15.35
C TRP A 297 -19.09 -9.11 -15.57
N THR A 298 -20.28 -8.54 -15.76
CA THR A 298 -21.50 -9.33 -15.95
C THR A 298 -21.62 -9.94 -17.35
N GLY A 299 -20.73 -9.54 -18.27
CA GLY A 299 -20.77 -9.94 -19.68
C GLY A 299 -21.80 -9.16 -20.51
N GLU A 300 -22.51 -8.20 -19.91
CA GLU A 300 -23.48 -7.37 -20.63
C GLU A 300 -22.82 -6.55 -21.73
N GLU A 301 -21.58 -6.08 -21.53
CA GLU A 301 -20.81 -5.40 -22.58
C GLU A 301 -20.58 -6.31 -23.80
N TRP A 302 -20.20 -7.57 -23.59
CA TRP A 302 -19.98 -8.55 -24.66
C TRP A 302 -21.27 -8.91 -25.43
N LYS A 303 -22.42 -8.83 -24.75
CA LYS A 303 -23.74 -9.06 -25.35
C LYS A 303 -24.20 -7.92 -26.25
N GLN A 304 -23.72 -6.69 -26.01
CA GLN A 304 -24.13 -5.52 -26.79
C GLN A 304 -23.86 -5.73 -28.29
N GLY A 305 -24.80 -5.26 -29.12
CA GLY A 305 -24.68 -5.32 -30.58
C GLY A 305 -24.97 -6.69 -31.22
N SER A 306 -25.30 -7.75 -30.47
CA SER A 306 -25.62 -9.07 -31.04
C SER A 306 -26.86 -9.71 -30.42
N LYS A 307 -27.93 -9.88 -31.21
CA LYS A 307 -29.15 -10.60 -30.78
C LYS A 307 -28.87 -12.02 -30.33
N LYS A 308 -27.91 -12.71 -30.97
CA LYS A 308 -27.50 -14.07 -30.60
C LYS A 308 -26.85 -14.10 -29.22
N ARG A 309 -25.99 -13.12 -28.90
CA ARG A 309 -25.31 -13.03 -27.59
C ARG A 309 -26.24 -12.53 -26.50
N ALA A 310 -27.18 -11.63 -26.80
CA ALA A 310 -28.14 -11.09 -25.84
C ALA A 310 -28.96 -12.17 -25.11
N ALA A 311 -29.25 -13.29 -25.77
CA ALA A 311 -29.97 -14.42 -25.17
C ALA A 311 -29.08 -15.37 -24.33
N VAL A 312 -27.75 -15.22 -24.38
CA VAL A 312 -26.81 -16.11 -23.69
C VAL A 312 -26.82 -15.84 -22.19
N LYS A 313 -27.04 -16.89 -21.41
CA LYS A 313 -27.01 -16.83 -19.95
C LYS A 313 -25.57 -16.97 -19.44
N PHE A 314 -25.17 -16.07 -18.56
CA PHE A 314 -23.91 -16.16 -17.83
C PHE A 314 -24.12 -16.93 -16.52
N PRO A 315 -23.07 -17.59 -15.98
CA PRO A 315 -23.11 -18.20 -14.66
C PRO A 315 -23.51 -17.19 -13.58
N THR A 316 -24.21 -17.65 -12.54
CA THR A 316 -24.54 -16.81 -11.39
C THR A 316 -23.30 -16.58 -10.52
N VAL A 317 -23.34 -15.57 -9.65
CA VAL A 317 -22.27 -15.33 -8.66
C VAL A 317 -22.02 -16.58 -7.80
N SER A 318 -23.08 -17.31 -7.44
CA SER A 318 -22.96 -18.55 -6.66
C SER A 318 -22.21 -19.64 -7.43
N ASP A 319 -22.49 -19.80 -8.73
CA ASP A 319 -21.81 -20.79 -9.58
C ASP A 319 -20.33 -20.50 -9.77
N MET A 320 -19.89 -19.26 -9.49
CA MET A 320 -18.50 -18.84 -9.63
C MET A 320 -17.72 -18.87 -8.31
N ARG A 321 -18.32 -19.29 -7.18
CA ARG A 321 -17.64 -19.31 -5.85
C ARG A 321 -16.86 -20.59 -5.54
N ASP A 322 -17.20 -21.69 -6.22
CA ASP A 322 -16.67 -23.04 -5.96
C ASP A 322 -15.48 -23.41 -6.87
N GLY A 323 -14.67 -22.41 -7.24
CA GLY A 323 -13.50 -22.61 -8.10
C GLY A 323 -13.61 -21.99 -9.51
N GLY A 324 -14.65 -21.19 -9.75
CA GLY A 324 -14.76 -20.35 -10.94
C GLY A 324 -15.26 -21.08 -12.19
N ARG A 325 -15.59 -20.32 -13.24
CA ARG A 325 -16.20 -20.82 -14.49
C ARG A 325 -15.63 -20.08 -15.70
N ILE A 326 -15.34 -20.82 -16.77
CA ILE A 326 -15.15 -20.21 -18.10
C ILE A 326 -16.53 -19.73 -18.57
N CYS A 327 -16.65 -18.42 -18.76
CA CYS A 327 -17.90 -17.79 -19.17
C CYS A 327 -18.02 -17.73 -20.69
N PRO A 328 -19.23 -17.44 -21.23
CA PRO A 328 -19.47 -17.44 -22.68
C PRO A 328 -18.64 -16.43 -23.50
N ASP A 329 -18.09 -15.41 -22.86
CA ASP A 329 -17.17 -14.44 -23.46
C ASP A 329 -15.70 -14.89 -23.43
N GLY A 330 -15.41 -16.11 -22.96
CA GLY A 330 -14.08 -16.69 -22.90
C GLY A 330 -13.27 -16.32 -21.66
N GLN A 331 -13.80 -15.50 -20.75
CA GLN A 331 -13.10 -15.17 -19.51
C GLN A 331 -13.39 -16.21 -18.42
N TRP A 332 -12.35 -16.66 -17.72
CA TRP A 332 -12.52 -17.43 -16.50
C TRP A 332 -12.83 -16.50 -15.34
N ARG A 333 -14.04 -16.62 -14.77
CA ARG A 333 -14.50 -15.81 -13.65
C ARG A 333 -14.50 -16.59 -12.35
N TYR A 334 -13.97 -16.00 -11.29
CA TYR A 334 -13.92 -16.61 -9.96
C TYR A 334 -14.30 -15.60 -8.88
N VAL A 335 -15.12 -16.01 -7.91
CA VAL A 335 -15.60 -15.17 -6.81
C VAL A 335 -15.07 -15.71 -5.49
N ILE A 336 -14.42 -14.86 -4.70
CA ILE A 336 -13.85 -15.23 -3.39
C ILE A 336 -14.35 -14.26 -2.32
N THR A 337 -15.37 -14.65 -1.56
CA THR A 337 -15.82 -13.87 -0.41
C THR A 337 -14.91 -14.07 0.81
N MET A 338 -15.06 -13.26 1.86
CA MET A 338 -14.36 -13.46 3.12
C MET A 338 -14.70 -14.82 3.74
N GLU A 339 -15.95 -15.27 3.63
CA GLU A 339 -16.36 -16.61 4.08
C GLU A 339 -15.67 -17.72 3.29
N ASP A 340 -15.58 -17.58 1.97
CA ASP A 340 -14.89 -18.56 1.12
C ASP A 340 -13.40 -18.62 1.47
N ALA A 341 -12.77 -17.46 1.68
CA ALA A 341 -11.37 -17.38 2.08
C ALA A 341 -11.13 -18.05 3.44
N ILE A 342 -11.96 -17.77 4.46
CA ILE A 342 -11.88 -18.39 5.79
C ILE A 342 -12.09 -19.91 5.70
N LYS A 343 -13.08 -20.35 4.91
CA LYS A 343 -13.31 -21.77 4.64
C LYS A 343 -12.10 -22.44 3.97
N GLY A 344 -11.38 -21.69 3.14
CA GLY A 344 -10.10 -22.09 2.52
C GLY A 344 -8.87 -21.93 3.41
N GLY A 345 -9.04 -21.74 4.72
CA GLY A 345 -7.96 -21.69 5.71
C GLY A 345 -7.47 -20.29 6.10
N PHE A 346 -8.02 -19.22 5.51
CA PHE A 346 -7.62 -17.84 5.86
C PHE A 346 -7.91 -17.54 7.33
N ASN A 347 -6.86 -17.23 8.09
CA ASN A 347 -6.92 -17.09 9.55
C ASN A 347 -6.49 -15.70 10.05
N LEU A 348 -6.26 -14.73 9.16
CA LEU A 348 -5.77 -13.39 9.52
C LEU A 348 -6.89 -12.37 9.79
N ALA A 349 -8.15 -12.73 9.55
CA ALA A 349 -9.31 -11.90 9.86
C ALA A 349 -10.36 -12.67 10.66
N ASN A 350 -11.11 -11.94 11.48
CA ASN A 350 -12.27 -12.45 12.19
C ASN A 350 -13.53 -11.82 11.58
N ILE A 351 -14.34 -12.64 10.92
CA ILE A 351 -15.53 -12.17 10.20
C ILE A 351 -16.56 -11.52 11.11
N GLU A 352 -16.74 -12.01 12.33
CA GLU A 352 -17.69 -11.42 13.31
C GLU A 352 -17.24 -10.01 13.73
N LYS A 353 -15.92 -9.78 13.89
CA LYS A 353 -15.40 -8.43 14.12
C LYS A 353 -15.63 -7.49 12.94
N LEU A 354 -15.64 -8.02 11.71
CA LEU A 354 -15.91 -7.23 10.50
C LEU A 354 -17.40 -6.94 10.34
N ARG A 355 -18.28 -7.91 10.60
CA ARG A 355 -19.75 -7.71 10.64
C ARG A 355 -20.15 -6.65 11.66
N ASN A 356 -19.51 -6.67 12.82
CA ASN A 356 -19.74 -5.67 13.86
C ASN A 356 -19.08 -4.30 13.57
N ARG A 357 -18.21 -4.22 12.56
CA ARG A 357 -17.49 -2.98 12.22
C ARG A 357 -18.21 -2.14 11.17
N TYR A 358 -18.92 -2.80 10.27
CA TYR A 358 -19.50 -2.17 9.10
C TYR A 358 -20.97 -2.55 9.04
N ASN A 359 -21.82 -1.60 8.64
CA ASN A 359 -23.19 -1.94 8.26
C ASN A 359 -23.26 -3.05 7.20
N ASP A 360 -24.39 -3.76 7.15
CA ASP A 360 -24.60 -4.90 6.24
C ASP A 360 -24.28 -4.58 4.78
N THR A 361 -24.67 -3.40 4.29
CA THR A 361 -24.41 -3.01 2.89
C THR A 361 -22.91 -2.84 2.63
N THR A 362 -22.20 -2.14 3.52
CA THR A 362 -20.77 -1.91 3.45
C THR A 362 -19.99 -3.20 3.65
N PHE A 363 -20.39 -4.02 4.62
CA PHE A 363 -19.84 -5.35 4.86
C PHE A 363 -19.98 -6.23 3.61
N ASN A 364 -21.19 -6.28 3.03
CA ASN A 364 -21.45 -7.10 1.86
C ASN A 364 -20.65 -6.66 0.64
N MET A 365 -20.49 -5.34 0.44
CA MET A 365 -19.66 -4.83 -0.65
C MET A 365 -18.17 -5.11 -0.43
N LEU A 366 -17.64 -4.80 0.75
CA LEU A 366 -16.21 -4.92 1.02
C LEU A 366 -15.75 -6.38 1.16
N TYR A 367 -16.59 -7.26 1.71
CA TYR A 367 -16.19 -8.60 2.13
C TYR A 367 -16.98 -9.75 1.51
N MET A 368 -18.19 -9.51 0.98
CA MET A 368 -19.05 -10.57 0.41
C MET A 368 -19.23 -10.46 -1.11
N CYS A 369 -18.43 -9.64 -1.78
CA CYS A 369 -18.43 -9.49 -3.24
C CYS A 369 -19.80 -9.04 -3.82
N VAL A 370 -20.56 -8.24 -3.06
CA VAL A 370 -21.87 -7.72 -3.50
C VAL A 370 -21.75 -6.31 -4.06
N PHE A 371 -22.26 -6.07 -5.26
CA PHE A 371 -22.32 -4.72 -5.83
C PHE A 371 -23.46 -3.91 -5.23
N VAL A 372 -23.20 -2.63 -4.97
CA VAL A 372 -24.22 -1.70 -4.46
C VAL A 372 -25.16 -1.29 -5.59
N ASP A 373 -26.47 -1.34 -5.32
CA ASP A 373 -27.49 -0.82 -6.20
C ASP A 373 -27.64 0.69 -6.04
N SER A 374 -27.65 1.43 -7.14
CA SER A 374 -27.60 2.89 -7.16
C SER A 374 -28.97 3.55 -7.14
N LYS A 375 -30.06 2.78 -7.29
CA LYS A 375 -31.39 3.32 -7.60
C LYS A 375 -31.91 4.35 -6.58
N ASP A 376 -31.53 4.19 -5.32
CA ASP A 376 -31.91 5.10 -4.23
C ASP A 376 -30.72 5.76 -3.54
N SER A 377 -29.48 5.53 -4.01
CA SER A 377 -28.29 6.09 -3.37
C SER A 377 -28.25 7.61 -3.55
N VAL A 378 -27.89 8.33 -2.49
CA VAL A 378 -27.74 9.79 -2.54
C VAL A 378 -26.50 10.19 -3.32
N PHE A 379 -25.43 9.39 -3.23
CA PHE A 379 -24.11 9.70 -3.77
C PHE A 379 -23.78 8.78 -4.93
N SER A 380 -23.35 9.35 -6.05
CA SER A 380 -22.88 8.55 -7.17
C SER A 380 -21.45 8.05 -6.92
N PHE A 381 -21.12 6.87 -7.43
CA PHE A 381 -19.73 6.39 -7.39
C PHE A 381 -18.77 7.35 -8.11
N SER A 382 -19.21 7.98 -9.21
CA SER A 382 -18.38 8.89 -9.99
C SER A 382 -17.92 10.09 -9.17
N ASP A 383 -18.83 10.72 -8.43
CA ASP A 383 -18.51 11.90 -7.62
C ASP A 383 -17.58 11.54 -6.45
N LEU A 384 -17.83 10.39 -5.81
CA LEU A 384 -17.00 9.87 -4.73
C LEU A 384 -15.61 9.47 -5.22
N ALA A 385 -15.51 8.85 -6.39
CA ALA A 385 -14.23 8.47 -6.99
C ALA A 385 -13.42 9.70 -7.42
N GLY A 386 -14.08 10.79 -7.84
CA GLY A 386 -13.43 12.07 -8.12
C GLY A 386 -12.80 12.73 -6.89
N CYS A 387 -13.37 12.50 -5.70
CA CYS A 387 -12.82 12.99 -4.43
C CYS A 387 -11.64 12.14 -3.91
N ALA A 388 -11.35 10.98 -4.51
CA ALA A 388 -10.31 10.07 -4.03
C ALA A 388 -8.95 10.40 -4.70
N VAL A 389 -7.95 10.82 -3.92
CA VAL A 389 -6.65 11.30 -4.40
C VAL A 389 -5.45 10.50 -3.88
N GLU A 390 -4.30 10.65 -4.55
CA GLU A 390 -3.01 10.19 -4.02
C GLU A 390 -2.51 11.21 -2.99
N THR A 391 -2.32 10.77 -1.75
CA THR A 391 -1.94 11.67 -0.64
C THR A 391 -0.49 12.11 -0.68
N ASP A 392 0.37 11.51 -1.51
CA ASP A 392 1.79 11.89 -1.69
C ASP A 392 1.95 13.35 -2.15
N THR A 393 0.89 13.93 -2.71
CA THR A 393 0.85 15.34 -3.12
C THR A 393 0.64 16.30 -1.94
N TRP A 394 0.20 15.80 -0.78
CA TRP A 394 -0.04 16.59 0.43
C TRP A 394 1.27 16.74 1.21
N GLN A 395 2.07 17.74 0.84
CA GLN A 395 3.38 18.01 1.48
C GLN A 395 3.26 18.50 2.93
N ASP A 396 2.07 18.94 3.34
CA ASP A 396 1.77 19.49 4.66
C ASP A 396 1.18 18.47 5.64
N HIS A 397 1.05 17.19 5.23
CA HIS A 397 0.50 16.13 6.06
C HIS A 397 1.43 14.91 6.15
N ASP A 398 1.94 14.63 7.34
CA ASP A 398 2.69 13.40 7.67
C ASP A 398 2.04 12.68 8.86
N PRO A 399 1.29 11.58 8.64
CA PRO A 399 0.65 10.82 9.71
C PRO A 399 1.58 10.33 10.82
N LYS A 400 2.89 10.20 10.56
CA LYS A 400 3.89 9.69 11.51
C LYS A 400 4.57 10.79 12.32
N ALA A 401 4.42 12.05 11.92
CA ALA A 401 5.00 13.18 12.65
C ALA A 401 4.32 13.39 14.01
N ALA A 402 5.03 14.03 14.94
CA ALA A 402 4.48 14.37 16.26
C ALA A 402 3.25 15.30 16.16
N ARG A 403 3.24 16.19 15.16
CA ARG A 403 2.11 17.04 14.77
C ARG A 403 1.80 16.78 13.29
N PRO A 404 0.90 15.84 12.97
CA PRO A 404 0.75 15.36 11.60
C PRO A 404 0.33 16.39 10.56
N PHE A 405 -0.30 17.49 11.00
CA PHE A 405 -0.72 18.59 10.15
C PHE A 405 -0.22 19.96 10.67
N GLY A 406 0.92 19.96 11.37
CA GLY A 406 1.50 21.14 11.99
C GLY A 406 0.50 21.88 12.90
N ASP A 407 0.44 23.20 12.76
CA ASP A 407 -0.51 24.07 13.49
C ASP A 407 -1.72 24.47 12.66
N ARG A 408 -1.88 23.89 11.46
CA ARG A 408 -3.05 24.17 10.61
C ARG A 408 -4.32 23.70 11.32
N PRO A 409 -5.41 24.48 11.24
CA PRO A 409 -6.67 24.13 11.88
C PRO A 409 -7.21 22.83 11.27
N VAL A 410 -7.81 22.01 12.12
CA VAL A 410 -8.59 20.83 11.71
C VAL A 410 -9.97 20.85 12.36
N TRP A 411 -10.90 20.14 11.74
CA TRP A 411 -12.24 19.87 12.25
C TRP A 411 -12.35 18.39 12.60
N GLY A 412 -13.01 18.11 13.72
CA GLY A 412 -13.36 16.78 14.17
C GLY A 412 -14.83 16.48 13.92
N GLY A 413 -15.13 15.23 13.61
CA GLY A 413 -16.50 14.71 13.60
C GLY A 413 -16.54 13.39 14.33
N PHE A 414 -17.50 13.23 15.23
CA PHE A 414 -17.62 12.06 16.08
C PHE A 414 -19.04 11.48 16.06
N ASP A 415 -19.14 10.27 15.51
CA ASP A 415 -20.34 9.44 15.50
C ASP A 415 -20.19 8.31 16.55
N PRO A 416 -20.86 8.40 17.71
CA PRO A 416 -20.77 7.40 18.76
C PRO A 416 -21.58 6.15 18.40
N ALA A 417 -21.05 4.98 18.73
CA ALA A 417 -21.78 3.71 18.66
C ALA A 417 -23.08 3.80 19.49
N ARG A 418 -24.13 3.03 19.19
CA ARG A 418 -25.35 3.00 20.01
C ARG A 418 -25.45 1.72 20.84
N SER A 419 -25.25 0.55 20.23
CA SER A 419 -25.17 -0.75 20.89
C SER A 419 -24.43 -1.75 19.99
N GLY A 420 -23.42 -2.46 20.50
CA GLY A 420 -22.64 -3.43 19.70
C GLY A 420 -21.63 -2.81 18.73
N ASP A 421 -21.94 -1.65 18.13
CA ASP A 421 -21.20 -1.02 17.04
C ASP A 421 -19.87 -0.35 17.43
N LEU A 422 -19.15 0.15 16.41
CA LEU A 422 -17.98 1.00 16.58
C LEU A 422 -18.37 2.48 16.58
N SER A 423 -17.67 3.27 17.39
CA SER A 423 -17.72 4.73 17.29
C SER A 423 -16.70 5.19 16.25
N CYS A 424 -17.08 6.11 15.38
CA CYS A 424 -16.22 6.63 14.33
C CYS A 424 -15.81 8.08 14.63
N PHE A 425 -14.52 8.37 14.54
CA PHE A 425 -13.97 9.71 14.65
C PHE A 425 -13.18 10.04 13.39
N VAL A 426 -13.42 11.21 12.81
CA VAL A 426 -12.68 11.69 11.64
C VAL A 426 -12.02 13.03 11.89
N ILE A 427 -10.88 13.25 11.22
CA ILE A 427 -10.17 14.53 11.20
C ILE A 427 -10.23 15.05 9.77
N ILE A 428 -10.77 16.26 9.60
CA ILE A 428 -10.86 16.96 8.32
C ILE A 428 -10.07 18.26 8.40
N ALA A 429 -9.16 18.49 7.46
CA ALA A 429 -8.59 19.80 7.25
C ALA A 429 -9.58 20.67 6.44
N PRO A 430 -10.10 21.77 7.00
CA PRO A 430 -10.85 22.74 6.23
C PRO A 430 -9.94 23.54 5.29
N PRO A 431 -10.46 24.04 4.16
CA PRO A 431 -9.71 24.96 3.30
C PRO A 431 -9.46 26.27 4.03
N MET A 432 -8.21 26.75 4.01
CA MET A 432 -7.81 28.06 4.54
C MET A 432 -7.74 29.12 3.44
N LEU A 433 -7.49 28.69 2.21
CA LEU A 433 -7.43 29.54 1.02
C LEU A 433 -8.50 29.10 0.03
N ALA A 434 -9.03 30.05 -0.75
CA ALA A 434 -10.08 29.77 -1.75
C ALA A 434 -9.82 28.59 -2.71
N PRO A 435 -8.59 28.30 -3.18
CA PRO A 435 -8.34 27.14 -4.05
C PRO A 435 -8.18 25.81 -3.30
N GLU A 436 -8.14 25.81 -1.96
CA GLU A 436 -7.98 24.58 -1.20
C GLU A 436 -9.31 23.83 -1.10
N LYS A 437 -9.19 22.50 -0.96
CA LYS A 437 -10.30 21.60 -0.69
C LYS A 437 -10.26 21.13 0.75
N TYR A 438 -11.38 20.65 1.25
CA TYR A 438 -11.42 19.82 2.45
C TYR A 438 -10.55 18.57 2.25
N ARG A 439 -9.83 18.14 3.27
CA ARG A 439 -9.07 16.87 3.22
C ARG A 439 -9.40 16.01 4.42
N VAL A 440 -9.90 14.79 4.21
CA VAL A 440 -10.03 13.79 5.27
C VAL A 440 -8.65 13.24 5.58
N LEU A 441 -8.06 13.67 6.70
CA LEU A 441 -6.69 13.33 7.10
C LEU A 441 -6.61 11.96 7.77
N ALA A 442 -7.61 11.60 8.58
CA ALA A 442 -7.63 10.37 9.34
C ALA A 442 -9.05 9.92 9.69
N VAL A 443 -9.24 8.60 9.79
CA VAL A 443 -10.47 7.93 10.24
C VAL A 443 -10.09 6.94 11.34
N PHE A 444 -10.75 7.03 12.49
CA PHE A 444 -10.55 6.14 13.63
C PHE A 444 -11.85 5.43 13.97
N ASN A 445 -11.76 4.12 14.22
CA ASN A 445 -12.90 3.31 14.62
C ASN A 445 -12.62 2.65 15.97
N TRP A 446 -13.47 2.93 16.95
CA TRP A 446 -13.29 2.57 18.35
C TRP A 446 -14.35 1.58 18.82
N LYS A 447 -13.93 0.50 19.48
CA LYS A 447 -14.85 -0.54 19.96
C LYS A 447 -15.29 -0.28 21.40
N GLY A 448 -16.58 -0.46 21.65
CA GLY A 448 -17.16 -0.50 22.99
C GLY A 448 -17.60 0.87 23.50
N MET A 449 -18.46 0.87 24.52
CA MET A 449 -19.20 2.04 24.99
C MET A 449 -18.51 2.76 26.17
N ASN A 450 -17.20 2.56 26.38
CA ASN A 450 -16.51 3.21 27.50
C ASN A 450 -16.22 4.68 27.17
N PHE A 451 -17.12 5.56 27.63
CA PHE A 451 -17.06 7.00 27.32
C PHE A 451 -15.77 7.67 27.78
N ARG A 452 -15.23 7.27 28.95
CA ARG A 452 -13.98 7.84 29.47
C ARG A 452 -12.79 7.44 28.61
N TRP A 453 -12.76 6.19 28.15
CA TRP A 453 -11.70 5.73 27.26
C TRP A 453 -11.77 6.44 25.90
N GLN A 454 -12.96 6.55 25.30
CA GLN A 454 -13.15 7.29 24.05
C GLN A 454 -12.78 8.77 24.19
N ALA A 455 -13.20 9.44 25.28
CA ALA A 455 -12.82 10.81 25.57
C ALA A 455 -11.30 10.98 25.69
N LYS A 456 -10.60 10.01 26.31
CA LYS A 456 -9.13 10.00 26.38
C LYS A 456 -8.49 9.85 25.00
N GLN A 457 -9.06 9.03 24.11
CA GLN A 457 -8.58 8.92 22.73
C GLN A 457 -8.76 10.25 21.98
N ILE A 458 -9.88 10.95 22.15
CA ILE A 458 -10.08 12.29 21.60
C ILE A 458 -9.03 13.26 22.18
N GLU A 459 -8.76 13.21 23.48
CA GLU A 459 -7.75 14.05 24.14
C GLU A 459 -6.34 13.82 23.54
N GLU A 460 -5.97 12.57 23.26
CA GLU A 460 -4.71 12.23 22.58
C GLU A 460 -4.63 12.82 21.17
N LEU A 461 -5.75 12.90 20.45
CA LEU A 461 -5.80 13.57 19.15
C LEU A 461 -5.67 15.09 19.29
N PHE A 462 -6.30 15.70 20.30
CA PHE A 462 -6.17 17.14 20.59
C PHE A 462 -4.73 17.57 20.93
N LYS A 463 -3.91 16.65 21.44
CA LYS A 463 -2.47 16.90 21.67
C LYS A 463 -1.68 16.96 20.35
N LYS A 464 -2.14 16.26 19.32
CA LYS A 464 -1.46 16.12 18.02
C LYS A 464 -1.93 17.12 16.97
N TYR A 465 -3.19 17.54 17.02
CA TYR A 465 -3.83 18.38 16.00
C TYR A 465 -4.45 19.64 16.60
N ASN A 466 -4.46 20.72 15.82
CA ASN A 466 -5.08 21.99 16.20
C ASN A 466 -6.58 22.00 15.85
N PHE A 467 -7.43 21.42 16.71
CA PHE A 467 -8.88 21.42 16.50
C PHE A 467 -9.48 22.81 16.66
N THR A 468 -10.25 23.24 15.67
CA THR A 468 -11.05 24.49 15.70
C THR A 468 -12.56 24.25 15.70
N TYR A 469 -12.97 23.02 15.43
CA TYR A 469 -14.35 22.56 15.53
C TYR A 469 -14.35 21.06 15.83
N LEU A 470 -15.33 20.59 16.61
CA LEU A 470 -15.60 19.18 16.83
C LEU A 470 -17.12 18.97 16.91
N GLY A 471 -17.73 18.41 15.86
CA GLY A 471 -19.13 18.02 15.86
C GLY A 471 -19.32 16.65 16.51
N VAL A 472 -20.21 16.54 17.50
CA VAL A 472 -20.46 15.29 18.24
C VAL A 472 -21.96 14.96 18.23
N ASP A 473 -22.35 13.79 17.72
CA ASP A 473 -23.73 13.33 17.92
C ASP A 473 -24.00 13.04 19.41
N VAL A 474 -24.98 13.73 19.99
CA VAL A 474 -25.40 13.57 21.39
C VAL A 474 -26.81 12.97 21.54
N THR A 475 -27.41 12.48 20.45
CA THR A 475 -28.80 11.96 20.43
C THR A 475 -28.94 10.69 21.27
N GLY A 476 -27.85 9.95 21.47
CA GLY A 476 -27.79 8.76 22.31
C GLY A 476 -26.64 8.80 23.30
N ILE A 477 -25.86 7.72 23.34
CA ILE A 477 -24.78 7.56 24.33
C ILE A 477 -23.63 8.55 24.17
N GLY A 478 -23.54 9.22 23.02
CA GLY A 478 -22.57 10.28 22.75
C GLY A 478 -22.59 11.43 23.73
N ARG A 479 -23.71 11.64 24.44
CA ARG A 479 -23.80 12.65 25.50
C ARG A 479 -22.75 12.42 26.58
N GLY A 480 -22.51 11.17 26.97
CA GLY A 480 -21.52 10.83 27.98
C GLY A 480 -20.10 11.19 27.53
N VAL A 481 -19.75 10.94 26.27
CA VAL A 481 -18.44 11.34 25.72
C VAL A 481 -18.34 12.87 25.66
N PHE A 482 -19.38 13.53 25.16
CA PHE A 482 -19.45 14.99 25.03
C PHE A 482 -19.21 15.70 26.37
N ASP A 483 -19.81 15.20 27.45
CA ASP A 483 -19.63 15.76 28.79
C ASP A 483 -18.19 15.55 29.29
N ASN A 484 -17.57 14.38 29.01
CA ASN A 484 -16.18 14.11 29.43
C ASN A 484 -15.14 14.94 28.69
N ILE A 485 -15.37 15.34 27.44
CA ILE A 485 -14.40 16.13 26.66
C ILE A 485 -14.46 17.63 26.94
N GLN A 486 -15.50 18.13 27.63
CA GLN A 486 -15.69 19.58 27.84
C GLN A 486 -14.46 20.26 28.42
N HIS A 487 -13.80 19.65 29.41
CA HIS A 487 -12.68 20.30 30.09
C HIS A 487 -11.50 20.69 29.18
N PHE A 488 -11.31 20.03 28.04
CA PHE A 488 -10.28 20.40 27.04
C PHE A 488 -10.84 20.87 25.70
N ALA A 489 -12.09 20.52 25.36
CA ALA A 489 -12.70 20.81 24.06
C ALA A 489 -13.83 21.85 24.10
N MET A 490 -14.17 22.44 25.26
CA MET A 490 -15.32 23.35 25.44
C MET A 490 -15.45 24.44 24.37
N ARG A 491 -14.33 24.99 23.90
CA ARG A 491 -14.32 26.10 22.94
C ARG A 491 -14.61 25.69 21.49
N VAL A 492 -14.51 24.39 21.19
CA VAL A 492 -14.60 23.87 19.82
C VAL A 492 -15.62 22.74 19.66
N ALA A 493 -16.01 22.08 20.75
CA ALA A 493 -16.97 20.99 20.74
C ALA A 493 -18.40 21.51 20.61
N VAL A 494 -19.12 21.00 19.62
CA VAL A 494 -20.51 21.35 19.30
C VAL A 494 -21.37 20.10 19.35
N ALA A 495 -22.39 20.13 20.19
CA ALA A 495 -23.36 19.04 20.31
C ALA A 495 -24.32 19.06 19.11
N ILE A 496 -24.44 17.93 18.42
CA ILE A 496 -25.38 17.69 17.32
C ILE A 496 -26.48 16.78 17.85
N THR A 497 -27.72 17.29 17.90
CA THR A 497 -28.90 16.49 18.24
C THR A 497 -29.68 16.19 16.98
N TYR A 498 -29.86 14.90 16.68
CA TYR A 498 -30.56 14.45 15.49
C TYR A 498 -32.05 14.73 15.61
N SER A 499 -32.50 15.68 14.81
CA SER A 499 -33.87 15.75 14.31
C SER A 499 -33.87 15.29 12.85
N ARG A 500 -35.07 15.08 12.29
CA ARG A 500 -35.21 14.85 10.84
C ARG A 500 -34.54 15.98 10.03
N ASN A 501 -34.79 17.23 10.42
CA ASN A 501 -34.22 18.39 9.74
C ASN A 501 -32.69 18.42 9.84
N THR A 502 -32.13 18.17 11.02
CA THR A 502 -30.66 18.08 11.21
C THR A 502 -30.06 17.00 10.31
N LYS A 503 -30.71 15.83 10.23
CA LYS A 503 -30.27 14.73 9.38
C LYS A 503 -30.28 15.10 7.90
N ASP A 504 -31.35 15.72 7.44
CA ASP A 504 -31.47 16.14 6.05
C ASP A 504 -30.42 17.22 5.72
N GLN A 505 -30.16 18.17 6.63
CA GLN A 505 -29.10 19.17 6.46
C GLN A 505 -27.69 18.56 6.39
N LEU A 506 -27.37 17.60 7.26
CA LEU A 506 -26.08 16.90 7.24
C LEU A 506 -25.84 16.19 5.90
N VAL A 507 -26.85 15.48 5.40
CA VAL A 507 -26.76 14.75 4.14
C VAL A 507 -26.66 15.68 2.95
N LEU A 508 -27.51 16.72 2.89
CA LEU A 508 -27.48 17.70 1.80
C LEU A 508 -26.17 18.49 1.78
N LYS A 509 -25.61 18.82 2.95
CA LYS A 509 -24.31 19.50 3.03
C LYS A 509 -23.17 18.60 2.52
N ALA A 510 -23.17 17.33 2.92
CA ALA A 510 -22.18 16.38 2.41
C ALA A 510 -22.32 16.16 0.89
N ALA A 511 -23.55 16.12 0.37
CA ALA A 511 -23.83 16.05 -1.07
C ALA A 511 -23.26 17.25 -1.82
N ASP A 512 -23.55 18.47 -1.38
CA ASP A 512 -23.00 19.71 -1.96
C ASP A 512 -21.47 19.70 -2.06
N VAL A 513 -20.80 19.31 -0.97
CA VAL A 513 -19.33 19.28 -0.90
C VAL A 513 -18.73 18.22 -1.86
N VAL A 514 -19.35 17.04 -1.95
CA VAL A 514 -18.88 15.94 -2.81
C VAL A 514 -19.18 16.20 -4.29
N GLU A 515 -20.41 16.59 -4.63
CA GLU A 515 -20.82 16.89 -6.01
C GLU A 515 -19.98 18.05 -6.59
N SER A 516 -19.63 19.04 -5.75
CA SER A 516 -18.76 20.15 -6.13
C SER A 516 -17.27 19.81 -6.10
N GLN A 517 -16.88 18.56 -5.80
CA GLN A 517 -15.49 18.09 -5.74
C GLN A 517 -14.61 18.92 -4.77
N ARG A 518 -15.21 19.42 -3.67
CA ARG A 518 -14.55 20.29 -2.68
C ARG A 518 -13.93 19.52 -1.51
N ILE A 519 -14.01 18.20 -1.51
CA ILE A 519 -13.39 17.33 -0.50
C ILE A 519 -12.51 16.28 -1.16
N GLU A 520 -11.42 15.93 -0.49
CA GLU A 520 -10.50 14.89 -0.90
C GLU A 520 -10.17 13.92 0.24
N TRP A 521 -9.95 12.64 -0.11
CA TRP A 521 -9.45 11.61 0.82
C TRP A 521 -8.50 10.66 0.10
N SER A 522 -7.72 9.88 0.86
CA SER A 522 -6.86 8.85 0.29
C SER A 522 -7.67 7.80 -0.47
N LYS A 523 -7.26 7.46 -1.69
CA LYS A 523 -7.85 6.35 -2.48
C LYS A 523 -7.86 5.00 -1.77
N ASP A 524 -7.01 4.80 -0.79
CA ASP A 524 -6.92 3.53 -0.05
C ASP A 524 -8.05 3.37 0.99
N LEU A 525 -8.64 4.49 1.44
CA LEU A 525 -9.75 4.56 2.39
C LEU A 525 -11.10 4.25 1.73
N LYS A 526 -11.23 3.06 1.12
CA LYS A 526 -12.45 2.66 0.39
C LYS A 526 -13.68 2.50 1.27
N GLU A 527 -13.51 2.45 2.58
CA GLU A 527 -14.60 2.51 3.56
C GLU A 527 -15.37 3.84 3.51
N ILE A 528 -14.72 4.96 3.14
CA ILE A 528 -15.38 6.25 2.98
C ILE A 528 -16.41 6.19 1.85
N PRO A 529 -16.03 5.96 0.58
CA PRO A 529 -17.01 5.89 -0.51
C PRO A 529 -18.04 4.76 -0.29
N ALA A 530 -17.64 3.63 0.33
CA ALA A 530 -18.59 2.59 0.72
C ALA A 530 -19.68 3.11 1.67
N SER A 531 -19.27 3.83 2.70
CA SER A 531 -20.18 4.40 3.71
C SER A 531 -21.09 5.47 3.10
N PHE A 532 -20.58 6.30 2.17
CA PHE A 532 -21.41 7.27 1.44
C PHE A 532 -22.45 6.59 0.55
N MET A 533 -22.06 5.57 -0.22
CA MET A 533 -22.98 4.83 -1.10
C MET A 533 -24.10 4.12 -0.34
N ALA A 534 -23.88 3.78 0.94
CA ALA A 534 -24.90 3.19 1.82
C ALA A 534 -26.02 4.16 2.23
N ILE A 535 -25.87 5.47 2.00
CA ILE A 535 -26.89 6.47 2.28
C ILE A 535 -27.91 6.51 1.13
N ARG A 536 -29.18 6.26 1.47
CA ARG A 536 -30.29 6.20 0.53
C ARG A 536 -31.37 7.24 0.81
N ARG A 537 -32.07 7.64 -0.25
CA ARG A 537 -33.31 8.42 -0.18
C ARG A 537 -34.47 7.49 0.16
N THR A 538 -35.36 7.91 1.04
CA THR A 538 -36.60 7.19 1.38
C THR A 538 -37.73 8.15 1.69
N THR A 539 -38.97 7.68 1.57
CA THR A 539 -40.16 8.45 1.97
C THR A 539 -40.51 8.14 3.42
N THR A 540 -40.94 9.14 4.19
CA THR A 540 -41.41 8.88 5.56
C THR A 540 -42.62 7.95 5.61
N ALA A 541 -42.80 7.27 6.74
CA ALA A 541 -43.92 6.35 6.97
C ALA A 541 -45.31 6.98 6.75
N SER A 542 -45.44 8.30 6.91
CA SER A 542 -46.66 9.08 6.63
C SER A 542 -46.80 9.55 5.16
N GLY A 543 -45.90 9.14 4.26
CA GLY A 543 -45.96 9.40 2.82
C GLY A 543 -45.66 10.85 2.37
N GLY A 544 -45.63 11.82 3.28
CA GLY A 544 -45.65 13.24 2.91
C GLY A 544 -44.30 13.92 2.61
N ALA A 545 -43.16 13.35 3.00
CA ALA A 545 -41.87 14.02 2.77
C ALA A 545 -40.68 13.04 2.63
N MET A 546 -39.71 13.43 1.81
CA MET A 546 -38.44 12.73 1.59
C MET A 546 -37.55 12.81 2.84
N THR A 547 -36.79 11.76 3.14
CA THR A 547 -35.76 11.72 4.17
C THR A 547 -34.66 10.75 3.75
N PHE A 548 -33.60 10.66 4.53
CA PHE A 548 -32.46 9.79 4.25
C PHE A 548 -32.35 8.66 5.27
N VAL A 549 -31.92 7.48 4.82
CA VAL A 549 -31.66 6.31 5.67
C VAL A 549 -30.37 5.65 5.22
N ALA A 550 -29.61 5.11 6.17
CA ALA A 550 -28.68 4.02 5.87
C ALA A 550 -29.51 2.73 5.81
N ASP A 551 -29.16 1.80 4.92
CA ASP A 551 -29.98 0.61 4.66
C ASP A 551 -30.34 -0.17 5.94
N ARG A 552 -31.58 -0.66 6.01
CA ARG A 552 -32.27 -1.01 7.27
C ARG A 552 -31.98 -2.45 7.72
N SER A 553 -31.31 -2.57 8.86
CA SER A 553 -31.80 -3.42 9.95
C SER A 553 -31.78 -2.57 11.23
N ALA A 554 -32.66 -2.85 12.19
CA ALA A 554 -32.69 -2.14 13.47
C ALA A 554 -31.44 -2.40 14.33
N ASP A 555 -30.59 -3.34 13.90
CA ASP A 555 -29.44 -3.85 14.66
C ASP A 555 -28.07 -3.72 13.94
N THR A 556 -27.97 -3.36 12.64
CA THR A 556 -26.69 -3.42 11.88
C THR A 556 -26.52 -2.37 10.76
N GLY A 557 -27.04 -1.15 10.92
CA GLY A 557 -27.11 -0.16 9.83
C GLY A 557 -26.44 1.18 10.09
N HIS A 558 -25.13 1.28 10.34
CA HIS A 558 -24.46 2.58 10.47
C HIS A 558 -23.42 2.82 9.37
N ALA A 559 -23.56 3.96 8.70
CA ALA A 559 -22.62 4.49 7.73
C ALA A 559 -21.69 5.44 8.50
N GLU A 560 -20.88 4.88 9.40
CA GLU A 560 -20.25 5.63 10.48
C GLU A 560 -19.24 6.66 9.96
N ALA A 561 -18.45 6.28 8.95
CA ALA A 561 -17.50 7.19 8.31
C ALA A 561 -18.23 8.37 7.64
N PHE A 562 -19.36 8.12 6.98
CA PHE A 562 -20.19 9.18 6.40
C PHE A 562 -20.71 10.12 7.49
N TRP A 563 -21.29 9.59 8.58
CA TRP A 563 -21.86 10.44 9.63
C TRP A 563 -20.81 11.28 10.33
N ALA A 564 -19.67 10.69 10.69
CA ALA A 564 -18.56 11.42 11.26
C ALA A 564 -18.05 12.52 10.31
N ILE A 565 -17.93 12.24 9.01
CA ILE A 565 -17.57 13.27 8.01
C ILE A 565 -18.64 14.36 7.93
N ALA A 566 -19.92 14.01 7.89
CA ALA A 566 -21.01 14.97 7.85
C ALA A 566 -21.06 15.85 9.11
N HIS A 567 -20.77 15.29 10.30
CA HIS A 567 -20.67 16.06 11.54
C HIS A 567 -19.56 17.10 11.47
N ALA A 568 -18.38 16.74 10.95
CA ALA A 568 -17.29 17.69 10.75
C ALA A 568 -17.65 18.77 9.72
N LEU A 569 -18.23 18.38 8.59
CA LEU A 569 -18.64 19.31 7.52
C LEU A 569 -19.81 20.23 7.91
N HIS A 570 -20.57 19.89 8.97
CA HIS A 570 -21.66 20.72 9.47
C HIS A 570 -21.21 22.13 9.91
N ASN A 571 -19.92 22.30 10.21
CA ASN A 571 -19.35 23.61 10.53
C ASN A 571 -19.29 24.56 9.33
N GLU A 572 -19.28 24.04 8.09
CA GLU A 572 -19.28 24.89 6.90
C GLU A 572 -20.70 25.44 6.66
N PRO A 573 -20.89 26.77 6.56
CA PRO A 573 -22.18 27.34 6.24
C PRO A 573 -22.66 26.91 4.84
N LEU A 574 -23.97 26.91 4.63
CA LEU A 574 -24.56 26.63 3.30
C LEU A 574 -24.17 27.71 2.27
N ASN A 575 -24.09 28.99 2.70
CA ASN A 575 -23.70 30.12 1.84
C ASN A 575 -22.19 30.40 1.95
N TYR A 576 -21.37 29.47 1.47
CA TYR A 576 -19.91 29.61 1.53
C TYR A 576 -19.38 30.66 0.53
N GLU A 577 -20.04 30.80 -0.65
CA GLU A 577 -19.62 31.72 -1.71
C GLU A 577 -19.80 33.20 -1.36
N ASN A 578 -20.78 33.55 -0.51
CA ASN A 578 -21.04 34.93 -0.10
C ASN A 578 -20.83 35.10 1.40
N THR A 579 -19.60 34.84 1.87
CA THR A 579 -19.26 35.09 3.28
C THR A 579 -19.39 36.60 3.57
N PRO A 580 -20.19 37.03 4.57
CA PRO A 580 -20.27 38.45 4.93
C PRO A 580 -18.90 38.97 5.36
N LYS A 581 -18.36 39.97 4.66
CA LYS A 581 -17.15 40.67 5.12
C LYS A 581 -17.44 41.31 6.48
N SER A 582 -16.68 40.94 7.51
CA SER A 582 -16.73 41.56 8.83
C SER A 582 -16.75 43.09 8.71
N ARG A 583 -17.73 43.74 9.34
CA ARG A 583 -17.85 45.21 9.38
C ARG A 583 -16.97 45.87 10.45
N TRP A 584 -16.18 45.10 11.20
CA TRP A 584 -15.30 45.66 12.23
C TRP A 584 -14.04 46.27 11.59
N ARG A 585 -14.09 47.60 11.40
CA ARG A 585 -12.89 48.42 11.20
C ARG A 585 -12.25 48.65 12.58
N LEU A 586 -11.07 48.09 12.83
CA LEU A 586 -10.21 48.56 13.92
C LEU A 586 -9.84 50.02 13.60
N GLN A 587 -10.24 50.95 14.45
CA GLN A 587 -9.73 52.32 14.41
C GLN A 587 -8.21 52.25 14.59
N LYS A 588 -7.45 52.74 13.61
CA LYS A 588 -6.03 53.01 13.80
C LYS A 588 -5.91 54.02 14.94
N ALA A 589 -5.19 53.64 15.99
CA ALA A 589 -4.76 54.59 17.01
C ALA A 589 -3.96 55.72 16.33
N ALA A 590 -4.34 56.95 16.65
CA ALA A 590 -3.76 58.18 16.12
C ALA A 590 -2.36 58.44 16.67
#